data_AF-A0A7X8ZU53-F1
#
_entry.id   AF-A0A7X8ZU53-F1
#
_cell.length_a   1.000
_cell.length_b   1.000
_cell.length_c   1.000
_cell.angle_alpha   90.00
_cell.angle_beta   90.00
_cell.angle_gamma   90.00
#
_symmetry.space_group_name_H-M   'P 1'
#
loop_
_entity.id
_entity.type
_entity.pdbx_description
1 polymer ?
#
loop_
_entity_poly.entity_id
_entity_poly.type
_entity_poly.pdbx_seq_one_letter_code
_entity_poly.pdbx_strand_id
1 'polypeptide(L)'
;MRGSLIIPTIFYCVLFGLVFYSCDKEDTSEIPTKKSKRTVLMYIVGKNNLSDDLMYDFNEIKQGYLLYPNAEEINLLIYISNKSKYDTPTLLKLHKEEFNNSILEEEVNIYPGVNSTDPEIMKEIMLEAFISYPAQSYGLIMCSHADGWLPYPKISMRSFGDDDGKEIN
;
A
#
# COMPACT_ATOMS: atom_id res chain seq x y z
N MET A 1 -27.49 1.65 73.32
CA MET A 1 -27.79 1.95 71.91
C MET A 1 -26.48 2.22 71.18
N ARG A 2 -25.87 1.18 70.60
CA ARG A 2 -24.67 1.34 69.76
C ARG A 2 -25.15 1.59 68.35
N GLY A 3 -25.20 2.85 67.94
CA GLY A 3 -25.50 3.24 66.57
C GLY A 3 -24.52 2.54 65.64
N SER A 4 -25.04 1.75 64.71
CA SER A 4 -24.24 0.97 63.78
C SER A 4 -23.42 1.92 62.90
N LEU A 5 -22.11 2.04 63.18
CA LEU A 5 -21.15 2.82 62.38
C LEU A 5 -20.94 2.26 60.95
N ILE A 6 -21.63 1.16 60.63
CA ILE A 6 -21.47 0.43 59.36
C ILE A 6 -22.04 1.25 58.19
N ILE A 7 -23.14 1.98 58.41
CA ILE A 7 -23.82 2.77 57.37
C ILE A 7 -22.98 3.97 56.87
N PRO A 8 -22.41 4.83 57.75
CA PRO A 8 -21.58 5.94 57.28
C PRO A 8 -20.25 5.46 56.65
N THR A 9 -19.73 4.31 57.07
CA THR A 9 -18.50 3.72 56.51
C THR A 9 -18.71 3.19 55.10
N ILE A 10 -19.83 2.52 54.84
CA ILE A 10 -20.21 2.06 53.48
C ILE A 10 -20.44 3.26 52.55
N PHE A 11 -21.09 4.31 53.04
CA PHE A 11 -21.31 5.52 52.24
C PHE A 11 -20.00 6.22 51.84
N TYR A 12 -19.02 6.28 52.74
CA TYR A 12 -17.70 6.83 52.44
C TYR A 12 -16.91 5.97 51.44
N CYS A 13 -17.00 4.63 51.53
CA CYS A 13 -16.37 3.73 50.57
C CYS A 13 -16.98 3.84 49.15
N VAL A 14 -18.30 4.02 49.05
CA VAL A 14 -18.99 4.24 47.77
C VAL A 14 -18.61 5.59 47.17
N LEU A 15 -18.52 6.66 47.98
CA LEU A 15 -18.08 7.97 47.51
C LEU A 15 -16.62 7.97 47.03
N PHE A 16 -15.73 7.23 47.71
CA PHE A 16 -14.32 7.12 47.31
C PHE A 16 -14.13 6.28 46.04
N GLY A 17 -14.99 5.27 45.82
CA GLY A 17 -14.99 4.46 44.60
C GLY A 17 -15.41 5.22 43.34
N LEU A 18 -16.26 6.26 43.48
CA LEU A 18 -16.68 7.09 42.34
C LEU A 18 -15.58 8.04 41.84
N VAL A 19 -14.55 8.33 42.65
CA VAL A 19 -13.41 9.18 42.24
C VAL A 19 -12.44 8.43 41.32
N PHE A 20 -12.46 7.09 41.33
CA PHE A 20 -11.61 6.25 40.45
C PHE A 20 -12.34 5.74 39.19
N TYR A 21 -13.58 6.17 38.93
CA TYR A 21 -14.36 5.73 37.78
C TYR A 21 -14.52 6.80 36.68
N SER A 22 -13.76 7.89 36.72
CA SER A 22 -13.60 8.79 35.57
C SER A 22 -12.52 8.24 34.65
N CYS A 23 -12.82 7.11 34.01
CA CYS A 23 -12.07 6.64 32.87
C CYS A 23 -12.61 7.39 31.65
N ASP A 24 -12.10 8.60 31.43
CA ASP A 24 -12.27 9.27 30.15
C ASP A 24 -11.60 8.38 29.10
N LYS A 25 -12.43 7.77 28.25
CA LYS A 25 -11.95 7.19 26.99
C LYS A 25 -11.75 8.32 25.99
N GLU A 26 -10.78 9.18 26.25
CA GLU A 26 -10.10 9.90 25.18
C GLU A 26 -8.92 9.03 24.74
N ASP A 27 -9.24 7.92 24.09
CA ASP A 27 -8.24 7.10 23.40
C ASP A 27 -8.44 7.27 21.89
N THR A 28 -8.10 8.47 21.43
CA THR A 28 -7.35 8.59 20.18
C THR A 28 -6.14 9.43 20.52
N SER A 29 -5.26 8.85 21.34
CA SER A 29 -3.86 9.14 21.13
C SER A 29 -3.57 8.73 19.69
N GLU A 30 -3.61 9.69 18.77
CA GLU A 30 -2.91 9.56 17.50
C GLU A 30 -1.45 9.33 17.92
N ILE A 31 -1.07 8.06 18.10
CA ILE A 31 0.32 7.65 17.98
C ILE A 31 0.72 8.33 16.68
N PRO A 32 1.70 9.26 16.67
CA PRO A 32 2.16 9.83 15.42
C PRO A 32 2.66 8.62 14.64
N THR A 33 1.84 8.11 13.72
CA THR A 33 2.28 7.13 12.74
C THR A 33 3.38 7.89 12.04
N LYS A 34 4.63 7.55 12.36
CA LYS A 34 5.80 8.20 11.80
C LYS A 34 5.63 8.05 10.29
N LYS A 35 5.11 9.09 9.63
CA LYS A 35 4.79 9.03 8.21
C LYS A 35 6.07 8.62 7.51
N SER A 36 5.99 7.58 6.68
CA SER A 36 7.14 7.10 5.91
C SER A 36 7.79 8.27 5.17
N LYS A 37 9.10 8.23 5.00
CA LYS A 37 9.81 9.29 4.29
C LYS A 37 9.45 9.30 2.81
N ARG A 38 9.16 8.12 2.25
CA ARG A 38 8.79 7.98 0.84
C ARG A 38 7.78 6.87 0.60
N THR A 39 6.85 7.12 -0.32
CA THR A 39 6.03 6.09 -0.94
C THR A 39 6.42 5.99 -2.42
N VAL A 40 6.79 4.81 -2.89
CA VAL A 40 7.08 4.55 -4.30
C VAL A 40 6.04 3.56 -4.83
N LEU A 41 5.39 3.91 -5.93
CA LEU A 41 4.57 2.97 -6.70
C LEU A 41 5.34 2.58 -7.97
N MET A 42 5.61 1.28 -8.13
CA MET A 42 6.04 0.71 -9.39
C MET A 42 4.81 0.16 -10.12
N TYR A 43 4.52 0.69 -11.29
CA TYR A 43 3.33 0.38 -12.09
C TYR A 43 3.74 -0.45 -13.31
N ILE A 44 3.61 -1.77 -13.19
CA ILE A 44 4.05 -2.76 -14.17
C ILE A 44 2.86 -3.20 -15.03
N VAL A 45 2.92 -2.86 -16.32
CA VAL A 45 1.95 -3.30 -17.33
C VAL A 45 2.66 -4.27 -18.27
N GLY A 46 2.57 -5.55 -17.94
CA GLY A 46 3.35 -6.62 -18.55
C GLY A 46 2.52 -7.67 -19.29
N LYS A 47 1.24 -7.42 -19.59
CA LYS A 47 0.41 -8.29 -20.44
C LYS A 47 0.76 -8.13 -21.93
N ASN A 48 2.04 -8.26 -22.24
CA ASN A 48 2.61 -8.12 -23.57
C ASN A 48 3.82 -9.07 -23.73
N ASN A 49 4.73 -8.81 -24.67
CA ASN A 49 5.91 -9.66 -24.88
C ASN A 49 7.09 -9.36 -23.93
N LEU A 50 6.97 -8.36 -23.04
CA LEU A 50 7.93 -8.08 -21.96
C LEU A 50 7.55 -8.75 -20.64
N SER A 51 6.49 -9.59 -20.61
CA SER A 51 5.97 -10.20 -19.37
C SER A 51 7.07 -10.87 -18.54
N ASP A 52 7.95 -11.63 -19.18
CA ASP A 52 9.00 -12.37 -18.48
C ASP A 52 10.14 -11.43 -18.02
N ASP A 53 10.56 -10.51 -18.88
CA ASP A 53 11.58 -9.50 -18.55
C ASP A 53 11.16 -8.63 -17.36
N LEU A 54 9.91 -8.16 -17.34
CA LEU A 54 9.36 -7.38 -16.23
C LEU A 54 9.25 -8.18 -14.93
N MET A 55 9.08 -9.51 -15.02
CA MET A 55 9.13 -10.39 -13.85
C MET A 55 10.56 -10.62 -13.35
N TYR A 56 11.55 -10.62 -14.23
CA TYR A 56 12.95 -10.59 -13.82
C TYR A 56 13.27 -9.28 -13.09
N ASP A 57 12.89 -8.13 -13.65
CA ASP A 57 13.06 -6.81 -13.01
C ASP A 57 12.37 -6.76 -11.64
N PHE A 58 11.14 -7.27 -11.52
CA PHE A 58 10.43 -7.33 -10.25
C PHE A 58 11.19 -8.18 -9.21
N ASN A 59 11.80 -9.28 -9.61
CA ASN A 59 12.64 -10.08 -8.72
C ASN A 59 13.93 -9.35 -8.32
N GLU A 60 14.56 -8.61 -9.22
CA GLU A 60 15.72 -7.77 -8.91
C GLU A 60 15.37 -6.67 -7.91
N ILE A 61 14.21 -6.02 -8.06
CA ILE A 61 13.70 -5.03 -7.10
C ILE A 61 13.53 -5.65 -5.72
N LYS A 62 13.01 -6.89 -5.61
CA LYS A 62 12.92 -7.59 -4.32
C LYS A 62 14.29 -7.82 -3.69
N GLN A 63 15.30 -8.20 -4.49
CA GLN A 63 16.68 -8.37 -3.99
C GLN A 63 17.28 -7.04 -3.53
N GLY A 64 17.10 -5.97 -4.32
CA GLY A 64 17.56 -4.63 -3.95
C GLY A 64 16.89 -4.13 -2.67
N TYR A 65 15.58 -4.32 -2.55
CA TYR A 65 14.81 -3.91 -1.37
C TYR A 65 15.22 -4.69 -0.11
N LEU A 66 15.53 -5.98 -0.24
CA LEU A 66 16.04 -6.79 0.85
C LEU A 66 17.37 -6.25 1.41
N LEU A 67 18.22 -5.70 0.55
CA LEU A 67 19.51 -5.09 0.91
C LEU A 67 19.40 -3.62 1.35
N TYR A 68 18.24 -2.99 1.14
CA TYR A 68 18.07 -1.56 1.39
C TYR A 68 18.06 -1.25 2.90
N PRO A 69 18.92 -0.33 3.38
CA PRO A 69 18.94 0.06 4.78
C PRO A 69 17.74 0.95 5.11
N ASN A 70 17.13 0.73 6.27
CA ASN A 70 15.94 1.47 6.74
C ASN A 70 14.72 1.31 5.81
N ALA A 71 14.47 0.08 5.33
CA ALA A 71 13.32 -0.24 4.47
C ALA A 71 11.97 0.16 5.10
N GLU A 72 11.87 0.14 6.43
CA GLU A 72 10.70 0.58 7.20
C GLU A 72 10.36 2.07 7.03
N GLU A 73 11.29 2.89 6.50
CA GLU A 73 11.03 4.30 6.20
C GLU A 73 10.41 4.51 4.81
N ILE A 74 10.22 3.45 4.02
CA ILE A 74 9.68 3.48 2.65
C ILE A 74 8.45 2.59 2.55
N ASN A 75 7.38 3.09 1.93
CA ASN A 75 6.32 2.24 1.41
C ASN A 75 6.67 1.88 -0.04
N LEU A 76 7.05 0.64 -0.31
CA LEU A 76 7.27 0.15 -1.69
C LEU A 76 6.03 -0.63 -2.13
N LEU A 77 5.26 -0.03 -3.04
CA LEU A 77 4.09 -0.63 -3.64
C LEU A 77 4.36 -1.04 -5.08
N ILE A 78 3.76 -2.14 -5.49
CA ILE A 78 3.88 -2.70 -6.83
C ILE A 78 2.48 -2.97 -7.36
N TYR A 79 2.03 -2.19 -8.34
CA TYR A 79 0.93 -2.61 -9.19
C TYR A 79 1.50 -3.48 -10.31
N ILE A 80 0.95 -4.67 -10.50
CA ILE A 80 1.43 -5.61 -11.52
C ILE A 80 0.29 -6.30 -12.25
N SER A 81 0.40 -6.31 -13.58
CA SER A 81 -0.43 -7.08 -14.51
C SER A 81 0.51 -7.81 -15.47
N ASN A 82 0.41 -9.14 -15.58
CA ASN A 82 1.27 -9.93 -16.49
C ASN A 82 0.53 -11.16 -17.06
N LYS A 83 1.20 -11.98 -17.88
CA LYS A 83 0.58 -13.18 -18.50
C LYS A 83 0.60 -14.45 -17.63
N SER A 84 0.93 -14.33 -16.34
CA SER A 84 1.21 -15.47 -15.46
C SER A 84 0.57 -15.28 -14.09
N LYS A 85 1.35 -15.30 -12.99
CA LYS A 85 0.87 -15.15 -11.60
C LYS A 85 -0.08 -13.96 -11.42
N TYR A 86 0.15 -12.86 -12.13
CA TYR A 86 -0.62 -11.62 -12.05
C TYR A 86 -1.46 -11.40 -13.31
N ASP A 87 -2.01 -12.47 -13.88
CA ASP A 87 -3.02 -12.37 -14.95
C ASP A 87 -4.30 -11.67 -14.47
N THR A 88 -4.60 -11.78 -13.18
CA THR A 88 -5.45 -10.77 -12.54
C THR A 88 -4.53 -9.68 -11.97
N PRO A 89 -4.67 -8.41 -12.40
CA PRO A 89 -3.84 -7.34 -11.88
C PRO A 89 -3.97 -7.19 -10.37
N THR A 90 -2.85 -6.93 -9.69
CA THR A 90 -2.79 -6.88 -8.23
C THR A 90 -1.94 -5.68 -7.77
N LEU A 91 -2.39 -5.00 -6.72
CA LEU A 91 -1.58 -4.04 -5.96
C LEU A 91 -0.97 -4.76 -4.76
N LEU A 92 0.35 -4.74 -4.68
CA LEU A 92 1.14 -5.35 -3.62
C LEU A 92 1.81 -4.27 -2.77
N LYS A 93 2.04 -4.57 -1.50
CA LYS A 93 3.02 -3.89 -0.65
C LYS A 93 4.13 -4.87 -0.28
N LEU A 94 5.38 -4.45 -0.48
CA LEU A 94 6.53 -5.27 -0.11
C LEU A 94 6.95 -4.99 1.32
N HIS A 95 7.14 -6.05 2.09
CA HIS A 95 7.70 -6.00 3.44
C HIS A 95 8.96 -6.83 3.52
N LYS A 96 9.94 -6.32 4.26
CA LYS A 96 11.11 -7.11 4.61
C LYS A 96 10.77 -7.96 5.82
N GLU A 97 10.94 -9.27 5.68
CA GLU A 97 10.80 -10.22 6.78
C GLU A 97 12.19 -10.48 7.39
N GLU A 98 12.36 -10.11 8.66
CA GLU A 98 13.66 -10.18 9.33
C GLU A 98 14.05 -11.62 9.66
N PHE A 99 13.08 -12.48 9.98
CA PHE A 99 13.36 -13.82 10.48
C PHE A 99 14.04 -14.72 9.45
N ASN A 100 13.60 -14.67 8.19
CA ASN A 100 14.08 -15.52 7.11
C ASN A 100 14.86 -14.74 6.05
N ASN A 101 15.09 -13.44 6.25
CA ASN A 101 15.74 -12.54 5.30
C ASN A 101 15.09 -12.66 3.90
N SER A 102 13.77 -12.50 3.84
CA SER A 102 13.00 -12.57 2.59
C SER A 102 12.08 -11.37 2.42
N ILE A 103 11.44 -11.28 1.25
CA ILE A 103 10.41 -10.27 0.98
C ILE A 103 9.04 -10.93 1.01
N LEU A 104 8.16 -10.40 1.85
CA LEU A 104 6.73 -10.70 1.83
C LEU A 104 6.03 -9.78 0.83
N GLU A 105 5.24 -10.38 -0.05
CA GLU A 105 4.34 -9.70 -0.98
C GLU A 105 2.94 -9.65 -0.33
N GLU A 106 2.60 -8.56 0.36
CA GLU A 106 1.25 -8.35 0.89
C GLU A 106 0.32 -7.92 -0.25
N GLU A 107 -0.76 -8.67 -0.49
CA GLU A 107 -1.81 -8.29 -1.42
C GLU A 107 -2.68 -7.20 -0.80
N VAL A 108 -2.54 -5.97 -1.28
CA VAL A 108 -3.34 -4.81 -0.85
C VAL A 108 -4.71 -4.88 -1.51
N ASN A 109 -4.74 -5.14 -2.82
CA ASN A 109 -5.98 -5.23 -3.59
C ASN A 109 -5.78 -6.03 -4.88
N ILE A 110 -6.86 -6.58 -5.42
CA ILE A 110 -6.91 -7.38 -6.66
C ILE A 110 -7.97 -6.74 -7.58
N TYR A 111 -7.67 -6.62 -8.87
CA TYR A 111 -8.52 -5.90 -9.83
C TYR A 111 -8.98 -6.82 -10.98
N PRO A 112 -10.05 -7.62 -10.79
CA PRO A 112 -10.56 -8.50 -11.84
C PRO A 112 -11.09 -7.74 -13.06
N GLY A 113 -10.64 -8.16 -14.25
CA GLY A 113 -11.21 -7.69 -15.53
C GLY A 113 -10.93 -6.24 -15.90
N VAL A 114 -10.03 -5.56 -15.19
CA VAL A 114 -9.65 -4.17 -15.51
C VAL A 114 -8.65 -4.13 -16.66
N ASN A 115 -8.60 -2.99 -17.35
CA ASN A 115 -7.52 -2.64 -18.27
C ASN A 115 -6.49 -1.77 -17.53
N SER A 116 -5.26 -2.24 -17.40
CA SER A 116 -4.16 -1.53 -16.74
C SER A 116 -3.74 -0.23 -17.43
N THR A 117 -4.18 0.00 -18.67
CA THR A 117 -3.92 1.24 -19.43
C THR A 117 -5.11 2.19 -19.53
N ASP A 118 -6.23 1.87 -18.87
CA ASP A 118 -7.38 2.78 -18.78
C ASP A 118 -7.06 3.95 -17.82
N PRO A 119 -7.20 5.22 -18.25
CA PRO A 119 -6.81 6.37 -17.43
C PRO A 119 -7.56 6.49 -16.10
N GLU A 120 -8.84 6.12 -16.03
CA GLU A 120 -9.60 6.18 -14.78
C GLU A 120 -9.16 5.06 -13.84
N ILE A 121 -8.93 3.85 -14.36
CA ILE A 121 -8.38 2.73 -13.57
C ILE A 121 -6.99 3.08 -13.02
N MET A 122 -6.10 3.62 -13.85
CA MET A 122 -4.77 4.06 -13.43
C MET A 122 -4.86 5.09 -12.30
N LYS A 123 -5.73 6.08 -12.46
CA LYS A 123 -5.97 7.12 -11.45
C LYS A 123 -6.49 6.54 -10.14
N GLU A 124 -7.44 5.62 -10.20
CA GLU A 124 -7.97 4.94 -9.02
C GLU A 124 -6.87 4.18 -8.27
N ILE A 125 -6.06 3.38 -8.96
CA ILE A 125 -4.96 2.61 -8.36
C ILE A 125 -3.89 3.54 -7.77
N MET A 126 -3.50 4.60 -8.49
CA MET A 126 -2.51 5.55 -7.99
C MET A 126 -3.02 6.29 -6.75
N LEU A 127 -4.28 6.70 -6.74
CA LEU A 127 -4.90 7.34 -5.58
C LEU A 127 -4.98 6.36 -4.40
N GLU A 128 -5.40 5.12 -4.63
CA GLU A 128 -5.43 4.07 -3.59
C GLU A 128 -4.04 3.88 -2.96
N ALA A 129 -2.99 3.75 -3.78
CA ALA A 129 -1.62 3.60 -3.31
C ALA A 129 -1.14 4.80 -2.47
N PHE A 130 -1.33 6.02 -2.96
CA PHE A 130 -0.76 7.22 -2.33
C PHE A 130 -1.58 7.75 -1.15
N ILE A 131 -2.89 7.50 -1.14
CA ILE A 131 -3.78 7.87 -0.02
C ILE A 131 -3.65 6.85 1.12
N SER A 132 -3.63 5.55 0.81
CA SER A 132 -3.55 4.50 1.83
C SER A 132 -2.18 4.44 2.50
N TYR A 133 -1.13 4.88 1.80
CA TYR A 133 0.24 4.89 2.30
C TYR A 133 0.85 6.30 2.21
N PRO A 134 0.44 7.22 3.09
CA PRO A 134 0.93 8.59 3.06
C PRO A 134 2.41 8.68 3.44
N ALA A 135 3.14 9.57 2.78
CA ALA A 135 4.57 9.79 3.02
C ALA A 135 4.96 11.26 2.83
N GLN A 136 6.19 11.60 3.22
CA GLN A 136 6.73 12.96 3.02
C GLN A 136 7.03 13.27 1.54
N SER A 137 7.29 12.23 0.73
CA SER A 137 7.53 12.35 -0.70
C SER A 137 7.02 11.12 -1.45
N TYR A 138 6.77 11.27 -2.74
CA TYR A 138 6.20 10.23 -3.59
C TYR A 138 7.07 10.00 -4.83
N GLY A 139 7.12 8.75 -5.29
CA GLY A 139 7.77 8.36 -6.53
C GLY A 139 6.87 7.43 -7.35
N LEU A 140 6.96 7.53 -8.67
CA LEU A 140 6.28 6.67 -9.62
C LEU A 140 7.31 6.10 -10.60
N ILE A 141 7.28 4.79 -10.77
CA ILE A 141 8.07 4.07 -11.78
C ILE A 141 7.07 3.40 -12.70
N MET A 142 7.16 3.64 -14.01
CA MET A 142 6.23 3.08 -15.00
C MET A 142 6.98 2.09 -15.89
N CYS A 143 6.50 0.85 -15.95
CA CYS A 143 7.20 -0.25 -16.63
C CYS A 143 6.29 -0.92 -17.65
N SER A 144 6.55 -0.67 -18.94
CA SER A 144 5.90 -1.32 -20.08
C SER A 144 6.62 -0.93 -21.38
N HIS A 145 6.03 -1.23 -22.54
CA HIS A 145 6.37 -0.54 -23.78
C HIS A 145 6.04 0.94 -23.71
N ALA A 146 6.82 1.77 -24.41
CA ALA A 146 6.57 3.19 -24.58
C ALA A 146 7.29 3.75 -25.82
N ASP A 147 6.61 4.58 -26.60
CA ASP A 147 7.12 5.35 -27.74
C ASP A 147 7.13 6.87 -27.42
N GLY A 148 6.93 7.23 -26.14
CA GLY A 148 7.09 8.59 -25.64
C GLY A 148 5.90 9.51 -25.95
N TRP A 149 6.17 10.67 -26.54
CA TRP A 149 5.18 11.74 -26.76
C TRP A 149 4.31 11.54 -28.01
N LEU A 150 4.50 10.43 -28.74
CA LEU A 150 3.81 10.19 -29.99
C LEU A 150 2.33 9.84 -29.73
N PRO A 151 1.37 10.55 -30.37
CA PRO A 151 -0.05 10.30 -30.17
C PRO A 151 -0.52 9.06 -30.95
N TYR A 152 -1.31 8.23 -30.28
CA TYR A 152 -2.25 7.29 -30.91
C TYR A 152 -3.42 8.11 -31.51
N PRO A 153 -4.07 7.82 -32.68
CA PRO A 153 -3.99 6.69 -33.61
C PRO A 153 -3.82 7.17 -35.08
N LYS A 154 -2.59 7.23 -35.59
CA LYS A 154 -2.35 7.31 -37.04
C LYS A 154 -1.29 6.36 -37.55
N ILE A 155 -0.53 5.79 -36.62
CA ILE A 155 0.53 4.80 -36.83
C ILE A 155 0.39 3.88 -35.61
N SER A 156 0.58 2.57 -35.78
CA SER A 156 0.60 1.57 -34.69
C SER A 156 1.78 1.86 -33.74
N MET A 157 1.68 2.92 -32.94
CA MET A 157 2.70 3.36 -31.99
C MET A 157 2.06 3.58 -30.62
N ARG A 158 2.80 3.17 -29.60
CA ARG A 158 2.42 2.94 -28.20
C ARG A 158 2.84 4.15 -27.37
N SER A 159 1.95 4.94 -26.77
CA SER A 159 2.39 6.05 -25.91
C SER A 159 3.13 5.52 -24.66
N PHE A 160 2.41 4.78 -23.81
CA PHE A 160 2.88 3.92 -22.74
C PHE A 160 1.86 2.79 -22.53
N GLY A 161 2.36 1.61 -22.17
CA GLY A 161 1.52 0.50 -21.76
C GLY A 161 1.06 -0.36 -22.94
N ASP A 162 1.10 -1.68 -22.75
CA ASP A 162 0.46 -2.65 -23.63
C ASP A 162 -0.14 -3.73 -22.72
N ASP A 163 -1.46 -3.67 -22.53
CA ASP A 163 -2.24 -4.64 -21.77
C ASP A 163 -3.13 -5.44 -22.73
N ASP A 164 -2.60 -6.57 -23.21
CA ASP A 164 -3.20 -7.41 -24.25
C ASP A 164 -3.66 -6.60 -25.48
N GLY A 165 -2.82 -5.66 -25.92
CA GLY A 165 -3.08 -4.79 -27.07
C GLY A 165 -3.89 -3.53 -26.77
N LYS A 166 -4.11 -3.18 -25.50
CA LYS A 166 -4.71 -1.90 -25.10
C LYS A 166 -3.65 -0.95 -24.54
N GLU A 167 -3.60 0.27 -25.05
CA GLU A 167 -2.63 1.29 -24.67
C GLU A 167 -3.29 2.57 -24.10
N ILE A 168 -2.48 3.42 -23.45
CA ILE A 168 -2.95 4.76 -23.02
C ILE A 168 -3.22 5.63 -24.25
N ASN A 169 -4.37 6.30 -24.26
CA ASN A 169 -4.83 7.22 -25.31
C ASN A 169 -4.97 8.65 -24.82
#